data_AF-A0A385SI60-F1
#
_entry.id   AF-A0A385SI60-F1
#
_cell.length_a   1.000
_cell.length_b   1.000
_cell.length_c   1.000
_cell.angle_alpha   90.00
_cell.angle_beta   90.00
_cell.angle_gamma   90.00
#
_symmetry.space_group_name_H-M   'P 1'
#
loop_
_entity.id
_entity.type
_entity.pdbx_description
1 polymer ?
#
loop_
_entity_poly.entity_id
_entity_poly.type
_entity_poly.pdbx_seq_one_letter_code
_entity_poly.pdbx_strand_id
1 'polypeptide(L)'
;MRRLGFVLIILAASAFTFPAKDVKLEYVFKVGDEYTLNQTTNQTIKQTIMGMDQVAENLISGQMKYKVTAVTETGAKLEMQFLKLKSSLKSVMGEKAMDTEGDSENAENKVLKSMMNKVVLVSISKQGIVEVENSDNLWTGMNDLGLDEATLAQMKIVMEQMMGKKSLKNSLEQAMVYYTDKKVKQGDTWFSKNAFPMDFPIETNNTWSLASLAGDAAKVNGDATFATLDKNKTVNMPGGIQAKMDLAGKQATKADVNAKTGWPTEIRISSTLKGKMTLLAGGMIPTDMDVPMEILTQITYTIVKK
;
A
#
# COMPACT_ATOMS: atom_id res chain seq x y z
N MET A 1 18.62 81.31 -7.39
CA MET A 1 19.29 80.02 -7.13
C MET A 1 18.24 78.93 -7.09
N ARG A 2 18.35 77.96 -8.01
CA ARG A 2 17.48 76.78 -8.14
C ARG A 2 17.64 75.86 -6.93
N ARG A 3 16.54 75.33 -6.37
CA ARG A 3 16.58 74.06 -5.63
C ARG A 3 15.43 73.19 -6.14
N LEU A 4 15.83 72.14 -6.86
CA LEU A 4 15.00 71.09 -7.43
C LEU A 4 14.17 70.40 -6.34
N GLY A 5 12.87 70.28 -6.55
CA GLY A 5 12.02 69.36 -5.81
C GLY A 5 12.27 67.93 -6.27
N PHE A 6 12.68 67.04 -5.36
CA PHE A 6 12.72 65.60 -5.58
C PHE A 6 11.36 65.01 -5.16
N VAL A 7 10.54 64.64 -6.13
CA VAL A 7 9.33 63.83 -5.91
C VAL A 7 9.77 62.37 -5.88
N LEU A 8 9.72 61.74 -4.70
CA LEU A 8 9.96 60.32 -4.52
C LEU A 8 8.66 59.56 -4.84
N ILE A 9 8.58 58.95 -6.03
CA ILE A 9 7.48 58.06 -6.40
C ILE A 9 7.76 56.70 -5.76
N ILE A 10 7.09 56.39 -4.65
CA ILE A 10 7.07 55.04 -4.08
C ILE A 10 6.14 54.19 -4.94
N LEU A 11 6.73 53.42 -5.85
CA LEU A 11 6.03 52.41 -6.64
C LEU A 11 5.66 51.25 -5.68
N ALA A 12 4.45 51.29 -5.12
CA ALA A 12 3.90 50.16 -4.38
C ALA A 12 3.69 49.01 -5.37
N ALA A 13 4.64 48.07 -5.41
CA ALA A 13 4.47 46.80 -6.09
C ALA A 13 3.42 45.99 -5.33
N SER A 14 2.15 46.21 -5.68
CA SER A 14 1.04 45.37 -5.29
C SER A 14 1.30 43.97 -5.85
N ALA A 15 1.93 43.11 -5.06
CA ALA A 15 1.96 41.69 -5.34
C ALA A 15 0.49 41.23 -5.34
N PHE A 16 -0.10 41.09 -6.53
CA PHE A 16 -1.38 40.42 -6.72
C PHE A 16 -1.18 38.96 -6.30
N THR A 17 -1.32 38.66 -5.00
CA THR A 17 -1.51 37.31 -4.52
C THR A 17 -2.90 36.89 -4.96
N PHE A 18 -3.01 36.23 -6.12
CA PHE A 18 -4.24 35.53 -6.47
C PHE A 18 -4.58 34.55 -5.33
N PRO A 19 -5.78 34.63 -4.73
CA PRO A 19 -6.15 33.70 -3.68
C PRO A 19 -6.06 32.27 -4.24
N ALA A 20 -5.39 31.38 -3.51
CA ALA A 20 -5.26 29.99 -3.90
C ALA A 20 -6.66 29.39 -4.08
N LYS A 21 -6.91 28.77 -5.25
CA LYS A 21 -8.21 28.24 -5.61
C LYS A 21 -8.56 27.03 -4.75
N ASP A 22 -9.66 27.11 -4.03
CA ASP A 22 -10.21 25.98 -3.30
C ASP A 22 -10.71 24.90 -4.27
N VAL A 23 -10.32 23.65 -4.02
CA VAL A 23 -10.77 22.46 -4.77
C VAL A 23 -11.31 21.42 -3.80
N LYS A 24 -12.34 20.68 -4.24
CA LYS A 24 -12.79 19.49 -3.54
C LYS A 24 -12.13 18.29 -4.21
N LEU A 25 -11.16 17.67 -3.54
CA LEU A 25 -10.55 16.43 -4.03
C LEU A 25 -11.38 15.26 -3.51
N GLU A 26 -11.93 14.47 -4.42
CA GLU A 26 -12.66 13.25 -4.12
C GLU A 26 -12.62 12.30 -5.31
N TYR A 27 -12.74 11.01 -5.07
CA TYR A 27 -12.87 10.04 -6.15
C TYR A 27 -14.22 10.18 -6.85
N VAL A 28 -14.15 10.52 -8.14
CA VAL A 28 -15.30 10.59 -9.04
C VAL A 28 -15.36 9.30 -9.84
N PHE A 29 -16.44 8.56 -9.66
CA PHE A 29 -16.67 7.27 -10.31
C PHE A 29 -17.71 7.39 -11.41
N LYS A 30 -17.53 6.61 -12.48
CA LYS A 30 -18.53 6.42 -13.53
C LYS A 30 -18.65 4.93 -13.82
N VAL A 31 -19.88 4.42 -13.84
CA VAL A 31 -20.16 3.02 -14.16
C VAL A 31 -19.58 2.69 -15.54
N GLY A 32 -18.89 1.55 -15.62
CA GLY A 32 -18.23 1.07 -16.83
C GLY A 32 -16.81 1.59 -17.03
N ASP A 33 -16.34 2.56 -16.23
CA ASP A 33 -14.92 2.94 -16.25
C ASP A 33 -14.04 1.75 -15.85
N GLU A 34 -12.97 1.54 -16.60
CA GLU A 34 -11.96 0.52 -16.33
C GLU A 34 -10.60 1.15 -16.03
N TYR A 35 -9.90 0.60 -15.05
CA TYR A 35 -8.57 1.04 -14.64
C TYR A 35 -7.61 -0.14 -14.62
N THR A 36 -6.37 0.11 -15.01
CA THR A 36 -5.26 -0.83 -14.82
C THR A 36 -4.29 -0.24 -13.82
N LEU A 37 -4.06 -0.97 -12.73
CA LEU A 37 -3.07 -0.66 -11.71
C LEU A 37 -1.85 -1.54 -11.94
N ASN A 38 -0.69 -0.93 -12.15
CA ASN A 38 0.58 -1.64 -12.07
C ASN A 38 1.27 -1.27 -10.76
N GLN A 39 1.80 -2.27 -10.07
CA GLN A 39 2.53 -2.12 -8.83
C GLN A 39 3.93 -2.68 -9.00
N THR A 40 4.92 -1.98 -8.47
CA THR A 40 6.26 -2.52 -8.20
C THR A 40 6.63 -2.20 -6.76
N THR A 41 7.14 -3.19 -6.04
CA THR A 41 7.57 -3.08 -4.65
C THR A 41 8.96 -3.66 -4.50
N ASN A 42 9.90 -2.84 -4.03
CA ASN A 42 11.22 -3.25 -3.59
C ASN A 42 11.26 -3.21 -2.07
N GLN A 43 11.61 -4.33 -1.45
CA GLN A 43 11.70 -4.43 0.00
C GLN A 43 13.03 -5.05 0.40
N THR A 44 13.70 -4.43 1.37
CA THR A 44 14.90 -4.98 2.01
C THR A 44 14.58 -5.20 3.49
N ILE A 45 14.72 -6.44 3.94
CA ILE A 45 14.55 -6.84 5.32
C ILE A 45 15.93 -7.19 5.86
N LYS A 46 16.41 -6.43 6.84
CA LYS A 46 17.62 -6.74 7.60
C LYS A 46 17.21 -7.25 8.96
N GLN A 47 17.78 -8.37 9.38
CA GLN A 47 17.48 -8.98 10.68
C GLN A 47 18.73 -9.63 11.25
N THR A 48 18.83 -9.67 12.57
CA THR A 48 19.94 -10.36 13.26
C THR A 48 19.37 -11.54 14.04
N ILE A 49 19.69 -12.76 13.62
CA ILE A 49 19.21 -14.00 14.23
C ILE A 49 20.41 -14.72 14.85
N MET A 50 20.35 -15.00 16.16
CA MET A 50 21.46 -15.64 16.90
C MET A 50 22.81 -14.93 16.70
N GLY A 51 22.80 -13.59 16.62
CA GLY A 51 24.00 -12.77 16.39
C GLY A 51 24.53 -12.77 14.95
N MET A 52 23.88 -13.47 14.02
CA MET A 52 24.23 -13.46 12.60
C MET A 52 23.28 -12.54 11.83
N ASP A 53 23.87 -11.60 11.09
CA ASP A 53 23.12 -10.71 10.22
C ASP A 53 22.61 -11.45 8.98
N GLN A 54 21.36 -11.20 8.65
CA GLN A 54 20.69 -11.72 7.46
C GLN A 54 20.04 -10.56 6.72
N VAL A 55 20.18 -10.58 5.40
CA VAL A 55 19.50 -9.66 4.50
C VAL A 55 18.63 -10.47 3.56
N ALA A 56 17.36 -10.08 3.45
CA ALA A 56 16.44 -10.58 2.45
C ALA A 56 15.98 -9.43 1.57
N GLU A 57 16.01 -9.63 0.26
CA GLU A 57 15.53 -8.70 -0.75
C GLU A 57 14.32 -9.30 -1.43
N ASN A 58 13.22 -8.56 -1.45
CA ASN A 58 11.97 -8.97 -2.08
C ASN A 58 11.57 -7.96 -3.16
N LEU A 59 11.37 -8.45 -4.37
CA LEU A 59 10.84 -7.70 -5.50
C LEU A 59 9.48 -8.28 -5.86
N ILE A 60 8.43 -7.48 -5.71
CA ILE A 60 7.07 -7.83 -6.09
C ILE A 60 6.62 -6.92 -7.21
N SER A 61 6.07 -7.48 -8.28
CA SER A 61 5.38 -6.70 -9.31
C SER A 61 4.05 -7.33 -9.64
N GLY A 62 3.04 -6.50 -9.87
CA GLY A 62 1.69 -6.98 -10.17
C GLY A 62 0.95 -6.04 -11.09
N GLN A 63 0.01 -6.63 -11.84
CA GLN A 63 -0.95 -5.90 -12.65
C GLN A 63 -2.36 -6.33 -12.26
N MET A 64 -3.20 -5.35 -11.94
CA MET A 64 -4.60 -5.55 -11.55
C MET A 64 -5.50 -4.73 -12.47
N LYS A 65 -6.66 -5.28 -12.80
CA LYS A 65 -7.75 -4.59 -13.49
C LYS A 65 -8.85 -4.26 -12.49
N TYR A 66 -9.39 -3.05 -12.58
CA TYR A 66 -10.59 -2.62 -11.87
C TYR A 66 -11.66 -2.21 -12.87
N LYS A 67 -12.92 -2.55 -12.57
CA LYS A 67 -14.07 -2.10 -13.33
C LYS A 67 -15.14 -1.56 -12.39
N VAL A 68 -15.60 -0.33 -12.62
CA VAL A 68 -16.69 0.26 -11.83
C VAL A 68 -18.02 -0.38 -12.24
N THR A 69 -18.64 -1.12 -11.32
CA THR A 69 -19.91 -1.82 -11.58
C THR A 69 -21.12 -1.06 -11.05
N ALA A 70 -20.96 -0.27 -9.99
CA ALA A 70 -22.01 0.59 -9.47
C ALA A 70 -21.43 1.83 -8.79
N VAL A 71 -22.15 2.95 -8.85
CA VAL A 71 -21.85 4.16 -8.07
C VAL A 71 -22.88 4.27 -6.95
N THR A 72 -22.43 4.53 -5.73
CA THR A 72 -23.27 4.73 -4.55
C THR A 72 -23.18 6.18 -4.09
N GLU A 73 -24.01 6.57 -3.11
CA GLU A 73 -23.97 7.93 -2.55
C GLU A 73 -22.60 8.27 -1.95
N THR A 74 -21.94 7.27 -1.34
CA THR A 74 -20.68 7.41 -0.60
C THR A 74 -19.44 6.99 -1.38
N GLY A 75 -19.59 6.38 -2.56
CA GLY A 75 -18.46 5.81 -3.30
C GLY A 75 -18.88 5.00 -4.53
N ALA A 76 -18.22 3.86 -4.72
CA ALA A 76 -18.52 2.92 -5.79
C ALA A 76 -18.20 1.47 -5.41
N LYS A 77 -18.82 0.54 -6.14
CA LYS A 77 -18.47 -0.88 -6.16
C LYS A 77 -17.69 -1.19 -7.43
N LEU A 78 -16.64 -1.99 -7.28
CA LEU A 78 -15.72 -2.36 -8.34
C LEU A 78 -15.48 -3.87 -8.33
N GLU A 79 -15.30 -4.42 -9.52
CA GLU A 79 -14.68 -5.73 -9.70
C GLU A 79 -13.17 -5.55 -9.87
N MET A 80 -12.40 -6.27 -9.07
CA MET A 80 -10.95 -6.36 -9.17
C MET A 80 -10.54 -7.74 -9.70
N GLN A 81 -9.56 -7.78 -10.60
CA GLN A 81 -8.96 -9.01 -11.10
C GLN A 81 -7.45 -8.88 -11.17
N PHE A 82 -6.73 -9.91 -10.74
CA PHE A 82 -5.29 -10.01 -11.01
C PHE A 82 -5.07 -10.43 -12.46
N LEU A 83 -4.21 -9.71 -13.16
CA LEU A 83 -3.81 -10.02 -14.54
C LEU A 83 -2.42 -10.66 -14.59
N LYS A 84 -1.49 -10.14 -13.78
CA LYS A 84 -0.11 -10.63 -13.68
C LYS A 84 0.40 -10.47 -12.26
N LEU A 85 1.22 -11.41 -11.80
CA LEU A 85 1.93 -11.35 -10.53
C LEU A 85 3.31 -11.99 -10.68
N LYS A 86 4.31 -11.34 -10.11
CA LYS A 86 5.68 -11.85 -10.01
C LYS A 86 6.26 -11.44 -8.67
N SER A 87 6.95 -12.38 -8.03
CA SER A 87 7.68 -12.16 -6.79
C SER A 87 9.06 -12.82 -6.90
N SER A 88 10.12 -12.14 -6.49
CA SER A 88 11.43 -12.75 -6.26
C SER A 88 11.88 -12.42 -4.84
N LEU A 89 12.28 -13.44 -4.10
CA LEU A 89 12.84 -13.37 -2.77
C LEU A 89 14.27 -13.90 -2.83
N LYS A 90 15.24 -13.04 -2.55
CA LYS A 90 16.65 -13.40 -2.40
C LYS A 90 17.02 -13.33 -0.92
N SER A 91 17.61 -14.40 -0.40
CA SER A 91 18.01 -14.50 1.01
C SER A 91 19.31 -15.30 1.16
N VAL A 92 19.83 -15.39 2.39
CA VAL A 92 20.98 -16.27 2.72
C VAL A 92 20.73 -17.75 2.45
N MET A 93 19.46 -18.17 2.39
CA MET A 93 19.05 -19.54 2.08
C MET A 93 18.91 -19.80 0.57
N GLY A 94 19.17 -18.80 -0.27
CA GLY A 94 19.01 -18.85 -1.72
C GLY A 94 17.95 -17.90 -2.26
N GLU A 95 17.71 -18.01 -3.56
CA GLU A 95 16.71 -17.24 -4.29
C GLU A 95 15.49 -18.11 -4.63
N LYS A 96 14.30 -17.57 -4.40
CA LYS A 96 13.02 -18.15 -4.81
C LYS A 96 12.27 -17.14 -5.64
N ALA A 97 11.72 -17.57 -6.76
CA ALA A 97 10.89 -16.73 -7.60
C ALA A 97 9.59 -17.44 -7.94
N MET A 98 8.51 -16.66 -8.03
CA MET A 98 7.22 -17.11 -8.51
C MET A 98 6.71 -16.10 -9.54
N ASP A 99 6.12 -16.60 -10.63
CA ASP A 99 5.74 -15.79 -11.77
C ASP A 99 4.52 -16.40 -12.48
N THR A 100 3.47 -15.61 -12.65
CA THR A 100 2.28 -16.00 -13.42
C THR A 100 2.57 -16.25 -14.90
N GLU A 101 3.70 -15.76 -15.42
CA GLU A 101 4.17 -16.00 -16.78
C GLU A 101 5.30 -17.05 -16.82
N GLY A 102 5.69 -17.60 -15.67
CA GLY A 102 6.73 -18.63 -15.52
C GLY A 102 6.27 -20.04 -15.93
N ASP A 103 7.16 -21.03 -15.81
CA ASP A 103 6.87 -22.42 -16.16
C ASP A 103 5.71 -22.99 -15.31
N SER A 104 4.76 -23.64 -15.97
CA SER A 104 3.62 -24.30 -15.34
C SER A 104 3.98 -25.60 -14.63
N GLU A 105 5.16 -26.18 -14.79
CA GLU A 105 5.55 -27.38 -14.02
C GLU A 105 5.88 -27.06 -12.55
N ASN A 106 6.25 -25.81 -12.26
CA ASN A 106 6.48 -25.35 -10.89
C ASN A 106 5.14 -25.16 -10.14
N ALA A 107 5.01 -25.81 -8.97
CA ALA A 107 3.78 -25.82 -8.19
C ALA A 107 3.36 -24.42 -7.72
N GLU A 108 4.31 -23.56 -7.34
CA GLU A 108 4.04 -22.18 -6.93
C GLU A 108 3.46 -21.35 -8.08
N ASN A 109 3.99 -21.50 -9.29
CA ASN A 109 3.46 -20.85 -10.49
C ASN A 109 2.06 -21.37 -10.84
N LYS A 110 1.79 -22.68 -10.70
CA LYS A 110 0.43 -23.25 -10.90
C LYS A 110 -0.60 -22.57 -9.99
N VAL A 111 -0.26 -22.43 -8.71
CA VAL A 111 -1.13 -21.77 -7.71
C VAL A 111 -1.33 -20.29 -8.02
N LEU A 112 -0.28 -19.56 -8.41
CA LEU A 112 -0.41 -18.15 -8.81
C LEU A 112 -1.29 -17.98 -10.05
N LYS A 113 -1.12 -18.83 -11.06
CA LYS A 113 -1.93 -18.81 -12.28
C LYS A 113 -3.40 -19.09 -12.00
N SER A 114 -3.73 -19.98 -11.06
CA SER A 114 -5.13 -20.32 -10.75
C SER A 114 -5.92 -19.14 -10.17
N MET A 115 -5.23 -18.16 -9.58
CA MET A 115 -5.85 -16.95 -9.02
C MET A 115 -6.10 -15.86 -10.07
N MET A 116 -5.53 -15.97 -11.28
CA MET A 116 -5.65 -14.93 -12.30
C MET A 116 -7.08 -14.82 -12.83
N ASN A 117 -7.50 -13.60 -13.14
CA ASN A 117 -8.83 -13.25 -13.65
C ASN A 117 -10.01 -13.61 -12.73
N LYS A 118 -9.77 -14.14 -11.53
CA LYS A 118 -10.80 -14.34 -10.51
C LYS A 118 -11.26 -12.98 -10.00
N VAL A 119 -12.58 -12.82 -9.89
CA VAL A 119 -13.20 -11.56 -9.46
C VAL A 119 -13.19 -11.46 -7.94
N VAL A 120 -12.63 -10.37 -7.44
CA VAL A 120 -12.75 -9.92 -6.06
C VAL A 120 -13.60 -8.65 -6.05
N LEU A 121 -14.52 -8.53 -5.10
CA LEU A 121 -15.39 -7.36 -4.99
C LEU A 121 -14.77 -6.33 -4.06
N VAL A 122 -14.73 -5.09 -4.53
CA VAL A 122 -14.11 -3.98 -3.79
C VAL A 122 -15.09 -2.82 -3.73
N SER A 123 -15.22 -2.21 -2.56
CA SER A 123 -15.92 -0.92 -2.42
C SER A 123 -14.90 0.16 -2.12
N ILE A 124 -14.99 1.30 -2.82
CA ILE A 124 -14.11 2.46 -2.60
C ILE A 124 -14.99 3.67 -2.33
N SER A 125 -14.75 4.35 -1.20
CA SER A 125 -15.43 5.61 -0.86
C SER A 125 -14.88 6.80 -1.67
N LYS A 126 -15.61 7.90 -1.69
CA LYS A 126 -15.15 9.18 -2.26
C LYS A 126 -13.87 9.71 -1.62
N GLN A 127 -13.55 9.25 -0.40
CA GLN A 127 -12.36 9.61 0.36
C GLN A 127 -11.19 8.62 0.19
N GLY A 128 -11.36 7.53 -0.57
CA GLY A 128 -10.30 6.54 -0.79
C GLY A 128 -10.22 5.41 0.25
N ILE A 129 -11.19 5.30 1.16
CA ILE A 129 -11.33 4.15 2.07
C ILE A 129 -11.80 2.94 1.26
N VAL A 130 -11.14 1.80 1.45
CA VAL A 130 -11.38 0.56 0.70
C VAL A 130 -11.96 -0.52 1.61
N GLU A 131 -12.95 -1.25 1.10
CA GLU A 131 -13.45 -2.50 1.68
C GLU A 131 -13.35 -3.63 0.66
N VAL A 132 -13.02 -4.83 1.13
CA VAL A 132 -12.82 -6.03 0.29
C VAL A 132 -13.81 -7.11 0.69
N GLU A 133 -14.49 -7.65 -0.31
CA GLU A 133 -15.48 -8.71 -0.21
C GLU A 133 -15.17 -9.82 -1.21
N ASN A 134 -15.63 -11.04 -0.91
CA ASN A 134 -15.48 -12.20 -1.80
C ASN A 134 -14.01 -12.50 -2.22
N SER A 135 -13.04 -12.22 -1.34
CA SER A 135 -11.63 -12.59 -1.61
C SER A 135 -11.42 -14.10 -1.66
N ASP A 136 -12.32 -14.88 -1.04
CA ASP A 136 -12.25 -16.34 -1.03
C ASP A 136 -12.39 -16.95 -2.44
N ASN A 137 -12.95 -16.18 -3.39
CA ASN A 137 -13.02 -16.57 -4.79
C ASN A 137 -11.64 -16.78 -5.43
N LEU A 138 -10.58 -16.14 -4.89
CA LEU A 138 -9.20 -16.36 -5.34
C LEU A 138 -8.75 -17.81 -5.16
N TRP A 139 -9.30 -18.52 -4.17
CA TRP A 139 -8.92 -19.88 -3.84
C TRP A 139 -9.69 -20.94 -4.63
N THR A 140 -10.64 -20.54 -5.47
CA THR A 140 -11.50 -21.47 -6.22
C THR A 140 -10.74 -22.19 -7.33
N GLY A 141 -10.89 -23.52 -7.38
CA GLY A 141 -10.20 -24.36 -8.37
C GLY A 141 -8.77 -24.76 -7.99
N MET A 142 -8.28 -24.38 -6.81
CA MET A 142 -6.96 -24.81 -6.32
C MET A 142 -6.88 -26.33 -6.11
N ASN A 143 -7.98 -26.98 -5.73
CA ASN A 143 -8.03 -28.44 -5.56
C ASN A 143 -7.87 -29.19 -6.89
N ASP A 144 -8.12 -28.54 -8.02
CA ASP A 144 -8.05 -29.14 -9.35
C ASP A 144 -6.63 -29.08 -9.95
N LEU A 145 -5.65 -28.55 -9.21
CA LEU A 145 -4.26 -28.38 -9.66
C LEU A 145 -3.43 -29.66 -9.66
N GLY A 146 -3.97 -30.76 -9.13
CA GLY A 146 -3.28 -32.06 -9.04
C GLY A 146 -2.08 -32.05 -8.09
N LEU A 147 -2.04 -31.11 -7.13
CA LEU A 147 -1.07 -31.07 -6.04
C LEU A 147 -1.55 -31.98 -4.90
N ASP A 148 -0.62 -32.54 -4.13
CA ASP A 148 -0.98 -33.25 -2.91
C ASP A 148 -1.59 -32.30 -1.87
N GLU A 149 -2.44 -32.85 -1.00
CA GLU A 149 -3.25 -32.08 -0.06
C GLU A 149 -2.40 -31.25 0.92
N ALA A 150 -1.26 -31.80 1.37
CA ALA A 150 -0.38 -31.13 2.32
C ALA A 150 0.32 -29.91 1.68
N THR A 151 0.85 -30.08 0.47
CA THR A 151 1.45 -28.98 -0.31
C THR A 151 0.41 -27.89 -0.59
N LEU A 152 -0.79 -28.27 -1.03
CA LEU A 152 -1.86 -27.33 -1.33
C LEU A 152 -2.28 -26.53 -0.09
N ALA A 153 -2.46 -27.19 1.05
CA ALA A 153 -2.81 -26.54 2.31
C ALA A 153 -1.73 -25.53 2.74
N GLN A 154 -0.46 -25.91 2.66
CA GLN A 154 0.66 -25.02 3.01
C GLN A 154 0.74 -23.80 2.08
N MET A 155 0.56 -24.01 0.76
CA MET A 155 0.55 -22.91 -0.21
C MET A 155 -0.64 -21.97 0.01
N LYS A 156 -1.83 -22.52 0.31
CA LYS A 156 -3.02 -21.71 0.61
C LYS A 156 -2.80 -20.81 1.83
N ILE A 157 -2.20 -21.31 2.90
CA ILE A 157 -1.87 -20.50 4.09
C ILE A 157 -0.95 -19.33 3.71
N VAL A 158 0.11 -19.60 2.95
CA VAL A 158 1.06 -18.56 2.51
C VAL A 158 0.36 -17.53 1.62
N MET A 159 -0.47 -17.98 0.68
CA MET A 159 -1.19 -17.08 -0.22
C MET A 159 -2.28 -16.28 0.51
N GLU A 160 -2.98 -16.86 1.49
CA GLU A 160 -3.94 -16.13 2.33
C GLU A 160 -3.26 -15.03 3.15
N GLN A 161 -2.03 -15.26 3.62
CA GLN A 161 -1.26 -14.22 4.30
C GLN A 161 -0.87 -13.08 3.35
N MET A 162 -0.49 -13.39 2.11
CA MET A 162 -0.04 -12.39 1.13
C MET A 162 -1.20 -11.66 0.41
N MET A 163 -2.28 -12.38 0.13
CA MET A 163 -3.37 -11.98 -0.78
C MET A 163 -4.77 -12.22 -0.19
N GLY A 164 -4.88 -12.54 1.10
CA GLY A 164 -6.17 -12.60 1.78
C GLY A 164 -6.80 -11.22 1.97
N LYS A 165 -8.08 -11.20 2.40
CA LYS A 165 -8.90 -9.99 2.55
C LYS A 165 -8.17 -8.80 3.19
N LYS A 166 -7.50 -9.02 4.33
CA LYS A 166 -6.81 -7.97 5.09
C LYS A 166 -5.62 -7.39 4.32
N SER A 167 -4.79 -8.26 3.74
CA SER A 167 -3.60 -7.86 2.97
C SER A 167 -3.99 -7.14 1.68
N LEU A 168 -5.05 -7.61 1.00
CA LEU A 168 -5.62 -6.90 -0.14
C LEU A 168 -6.14 -5.52 0.24
N LYS A 169 -6.97 -5.42 1.28
CA LYS A 169 -7.48 -4.13 1.77
C LYS A 169 -6.33 -3.15 2.01
N ASN A 170 -5.29 -3.59 2.72
CA ASN A 170 -4.12 -2.75 2.99
C ASN A 170 -3.35 -2.34 1.72
N SER A 171 -3.12 -3.28 0.79
CA SER A 171 -2.45 -2.98 -0.48
C SER A 171 -3.25 -1.97 -1.31
N LEU A 172 -4.57 -2.12 -1.35
CA LEU A 172 -5.47 -1.22 -2.07
C LEU A 172 -5.53 0.17 -1.43
N GLU A 173 -5.58 0.25 -0.09
CA GLU A 173 -5.53 1.55 0.60
C GLU A 173 -4.22 2.30 0.35
N GLN A 174 -3.09 1.59 0.24
CA GLN A 174 -1.81 2.19 -0.15
C GLN A 174 -1.77 2.65 -1.62
N ALA A 175 -2.55 2.01 -2.49
CA ALA A 175 -2.72 2.43 -3.89
C ALA A 175 -3.69 3.61 -4.06
N MET A 176 -4.19 4.18 -2.96
CA MET A 176 -5.13 5.30 -2.94
C MET A 176 -4.56 6.49 -2.16
N VAL A 177 -5.12 7.67 -2.41
CA VAL A 177 -4.90 8.89 -1.64
C VAL A 177 -6.10 9.08 -0.73
N TYR A 178 -5.86 9.34 0.55
CA TYR A 178 -6.95 9.67 1.46
C TYR A 178 -7.33 11.15 1.29
N TYR A 179 -8.61 11.44 1.07
CA TYR A 179 -9.11 12.81 0.96
C TYR A 179 -9.94 13.24 2.17
N THR A 180 -9.86 14.51 2.53
CA THR A 180 -10.80 15.15 3.47
C THR A 180 -12.14 15.41 2.77
N ASP A 181 -13.22 15.48 3.56
CA ASP A 181 -14.55 15.89 3.13
C ASP A 181 -14.64 17.41 2.81
N LYS A 182 -13.64 18.18 3.25
CA LYS A 182 -13.57 19.63 3.05
C LYS A 182 -12.91 20.00 1.73
N LYS A 183 -13.19 21.22 1.26
CA LYS A 183 -12.38 21.84 0.22
C LYS A 183 -11.01 22.18 0.77
N VAL A 184 -9.99 22.05 -0.07
CA VAL A 184 -8.59 22.33 0.25
C VAL A 184 -8.02 23.26 -0.81
N LYS A 185 -7.05 24.09 -0.40
CA LYS A 185 -6.18 24.85 -1.31
C LYS A 185 -4.75 24.37 -1.18
N GLN A 186 -3.90 24.80 -2.10
CA GLN A 186 -2.47 24.49 -2.04
C GLN A 186 -1.88 24.91 -0.69
N GLY A 187 -1.14 24.01 -0.06
CA GLY A 187 -0.54 24.17 1.26
C GLY A 187 -1.40 23.67 2.43
N ASP A 188 -2.70 23.40 2.22
CA ASP A 188 -3.55 22.84 3.27
C ASP A 188 -3.13 21.40 3.61
N THR A 189 -3.37 21.02 4.86
CA THR A 189 -3.09 19.70 5.38
C THR A 189 -4.33 19.08 6.03
N TRP A 190 -4.40 17.75 6.03
CA TRP A 190 -5.45 17.00 6.70
C TRP A 190 -4.90 15.70 7.29
N PHE A 191 -5.58 15.20 8.32
CA PHE A 191 -5.12 14.04 9.08
C PHE A 191 -5.97 12.82 8.79
N SER A 192 -5.33 11.65 8.77
CA SER A 192 -5.97 10.35 8.74
C SER A 192 -5.31 9.42 9.74
N LYS A 193 -6.11 8.58 10.39
CA LYS A 193 -5.65 7.58 11.33
C LYS A 193 -6.29 6.25 10.98
N ASN A 194 -5.43 5.25 10.75
CA ASN A 194 -5.87 3.92 10.39
C ASN A 194 -5.14 2.92 11.28
N ALA A 195 -5.86 1.91 11.75
CA ALA A 195 -5.26 0.73 12.38
C ALA A 195 -5.38 -0.42 11.40
N PHE A 196 -4.28 -1.09 11.10
CA PHE A 196 -4.31 -2.30 10.27
C PHE A 196 -4.62 -3.50 11.15
N PRO A 197 -5.77 -4.17 10.98
CA PRO A 197 -6.13 -5.35 11.77
C PRO A 197 -5.39 -6.59 11.24
N MET A 198 -4.06 -6.54 11.19
CA MET A 198 -3.20 -7.70 10.97
C MET A 198 -3.12 -8.54 12.26
N ASP A 199 -2.46 -9.69 12.23
CA ASP A 199 -2.19 -10.45 13.46
C ASP A 199 -1.42 -9.60 14.48
N PHE A 200 -0.57 -8.71 13.97
CA PHE A 200 0.06 -7.60 14.69
C PHE A 200 -0.61 -6.27 14.35
N PRO A 201 -1.47 -5.72 15.23
CA PRO A 201 -2.12 -4.46 14.93
C PRO A 201 -1.08 -3.31 14.92
N ILE A 202 -0.95 -2.64 13.78
CA ILE A 202 -0.10 -1.46 13.59
C ILE A 202 -1.01 -0.25 13.41
N GLU A 203 -0.78 0.78 14.22
CA GLU A 203 -1.40 2.09 14.03
C GLU A 203 -0.58 2.92 13.04
N THR A 204 -1.28 3.60 12.15
CA THR A 204 -0.72 4.55 11.20
C THR A 204 -1.38 5.89 11.39
N ASN A 205 -0.57 6.91 11.68
CA ASN A 205 -1.00 8.30 11.78
C ASN A 205 -0.37 9.06 10.61
N ASN A 206 -1.20 9.57 9.69
CA ASN A 206 -0.74 10.17 8.44
C ASN A 206 -1.27 11.59 8.28
N THR A 207 -0.36 12.52 7.98
CA THR A 207 -0.67 13.91 7.63
C THR A 207 -0.52 14.08 6.14
N TRP A 208 -1.63 14.33 5.46
CA TRP A 208 -1.69 14.60 4.04
C TRP A 208 -1.60 16.10 3.76
N SER A 209 -1.13 16.48 2.58
CA SER A 209 -1.08 17.86 2.13
C SER A 209 -1.27 18.01 0.63
N LEU A 210 -1.91 19.11 0.21
CA LEU A 210 -2.00 19.50 -1.20
C LEU A 210 -0.78 20.33 -1.57
N ALA A 211 0.26 19.69 -2.11
CA ALA A 211 1.54 20.32 -2.39
C ALA A 211 1.48 21.31 -3.57
N SER A 212 0.72 20.99 -4.61
CA SER A 212 0.50 21.89 -5.75
C SER A 212 -0.80 21.58 -6.49
N LEU A 213 -1.40 22.61 -7.10
CA LEU A 213 -2.55 22.48 -7.97
C LEU A 213 -2.39 23.37 -9.20
N ALA A 214 -2.35 22.77 -10.39
CA ALA A 214 -2.25 23.47 -11.67
C ALA A 214 -3.19 22.84 -12.70
N GLY A 215 -4.32 23.53 -12.98
CA GLY A 215 -5.38 22.96 -13.82
C GLY A 215 -5.94 21.67 -13.20
N ASP A 216 -5.92 20.59 -13.96
CA ASP A 216 -6.36 19.25 -13.52
C ASP A 216 -5.23 18.42 -12.89
N ALA A 217 -4.00 18.96 -12.78
CA ALA A 217 -2.88 18.28 -12.16
C ALA A 217 -2.71 18.71 -10.70
N ALA A 218 -2.86 17.78 -9.76
CA ALA A 218 -2.60 17.97 -8.34
C ALA A 218 -1.44 17.08 -7.88
N LYS A 219 -0.68 17.58 -6.90
CA LYS A 219 0.30 16.77 -6.16
C LYS A 219 -0.12 16.68 -4.71
N VAL A 220 -0.27 15.47 -4.22
CA VAL A 220 -0.64 15.18 -2.84
C VAL A 220 0.50 14.44 -2.16
N ASN A 221 0.92 14.93 -1.00
CA ASN A 221 1.93 14.26 -0.18
C ASN A 221 1.28 13.68 1.08
N GLY A 222 1.84 12.61 1.62
CA GLY A 222 1.48 12.05 2.91
C GLY A 222 2.72 11.74 3.74
N ASP A 223 2.74 12.19 4.99
CA ASP A 223 3.79 11.91 5.96
C ASP A 223 3.18 11.09 7.11
N ALA A 224 3.56 9.82 7.19
CA ALA A 224 2.99 8.86 8.13
C ALA A 224 4.00 8.36 9.16
N THR A 225 3.49 8.03 10.33
CA THR A 225 4.21 7.29 11.39
C THR A 225 3.51 5.99 11.67
N PHE A 226 4.29 4.94 11.94
CA PHE A 226 3.79 3.61 12.32
C PHE A 226 4.21 3.28 13.74
N ALA A 227 3.35 2.58 14.47
CA ALA A 227 3.68 1.96 15.73
C ALA A 227 2.85 0.69 15.95
N THR A 228 3.48 -0.35 16.49
CA THR A 228 2.73 -1.50 17.02
C THR A 228 1.81 -1.05 18.16
N LEU A 229 0.52 -1.38 18.05
CA LEU A 229 -0.52 -0.97 19.01
C LEU A 229 -0.38 -1.69 20.35
N ASP A 230 -0.15 -3.01 20.31
CA ASP A 230 0.07 -3.84 21.49
C ASP A 230 1.34 -4.65 21.32
N LYS A 231 2.42 -4.14 21.93
CA LYS A 231 3.75 -4.76 21.91
C LYS A 231 3.81 -6.05 22.73
N ASN A 232 2.83 -6.28 23.61
CA ASN A 232 2.75 -7.45 24.47
C ASN A 232 1.87 -8.55 23.88
N LYS A 233 1.09 -8.24 22.84
CA LYS A 233 0.27 -9.23 22.14
C LYS A 233 1.16 -10.32 21.54
N THR A 234 0.95 -11.54 22.02
CA THR A 234 1.52 -12.72 21.42
C THR A 234 0.73 -13.09 20.16
N VAL A 235 1.43 -13.43 19.10
CA VAL A 235 0.84 -14.04 17.92
C VAL A 235 1.48 -15.40 17.65
N ASN A 236 0.75 -16.23 16.90
CA ASN A 236 1.28 -17.48 16.38
C ASN A 236 1.81 -17.25 14.97
N MET A 237 3.09 -17.54 14.77
CA MET A 237 3.74 -17.59 13.46
C MET A 237 3.66 -19.01 12.88
N PRO A 238 3.92 -19.18 11.56
CA PRO A 238 4.03 -20.50 10.96
C PRO A 238 4.98 -21.42 11.75
N GLY A 239 4.62 -22.70 11.84
CA GLY A 239 5.38 -23.69 12.63
C GLY A 239 5.09 -23.66 14.14
N GLY A 240 4.05 -22.94 14.59
CA GLY A 240 3.63 -22.92 16.00
C GLY A 240 4.50 -22.03 16.90
N ILE A 241 5.39 -21.23 16.30
CA ILE A 241 6.27 -20.31 17.02
C ILE A 241 5.45 -19.13 17.54
N GLN A 242 5.57 -18.82 18.83
CA GLN A 242 4.95 -17.65 19.41
C GLN A 242 5.89 -16.45 19.37
N ALA A 243 5.36 -15.28 19.00
CA ALA A 243 6.17 -14.07 18.88
C ALA A 243 5.43 -12.82 19.36
N LYS A 244 6.20 -11.83 19.81
CA LYS A 244 5.77 -10.45 20.06
C LYS A 244 6.51 -9.52 19.10
N MET A 245 5.90 -8.39 18.74
CA MET A 245 6.53 -7.39 17.88
C MET A 245 6.51 -6.01 18.53
N ASP A 246 7.62 -5.30 18.41
CA ASP A 246 7.73 -3.88 18.70
C ASP A 246 8.38 -3.19 17.51
N LEU A 247 7.56 -2.65 16.62
CA LEU A 247 7.99 -1.95 15.42
C LEU A 247 7.45 -0.53 15.42
N ALA A 248 8.30 0.39 15.00
CA ALA A 248 7.93 1.77 14.73
C ALA A 248 8.63 2.26 13.48
N GLY A 249 8.08 3.29 12.85
CA GLY A 249 8.68 3.81 11.64
C GLY A 249 8.00 5.00 11.04
N LYS A 250 8.46 5.36 9.84
CA LYS A 250 7.96 6.49 9.06
C LYS A 250 7.70 6.07 7.63
N GLN A 251 6.77 6.75 6.97
CA GLN A 251 6.51 6.65 5.54
C GLN A 251 6.29 8.02 4.94
N ALA A 252 6.80 8.20 3.73
CA ALA A 252 6.49 9.30 2.86
C ALA A 252 5.77 8.78 1.62
N THR A 253 4.64 9.39 1.28
CA THR A 253 3.85 9.14 0.09
C THR A 253 3.87 10.39 -0.79
N LYS A 254 4.09 10.22 -2.09
CA LYS A 254 3.97 11.27 -3.11
C LYS A 254 3.05 10.77 -4.21
N ALA A 255 1.97 11.48 -4.46
CA ALA A 255 0.97 11.11 -5.45
C ALA A 255 0.78 12.24 -6.48
N ASP A 256 0.82 11.87 -7.76
CA ASP A 256 0.36 12.71 -8.85
C ASP A 256 -1.10 12.33 -9.13
N VAL A 257 -2.00 13.33 -9.08
CA VAL A 257 -3.45 13.14 -9.05
C VAL A 257 -4.11 13.95 -10.16
N ASN A 258 -5.09 13.34 -10.84
CA ASN A 258 -6.01 14.09 -11.69
C ASN A 258 -7.08 14.75 -10.80
N ALA A 259 -7.00 16.05 -10.59
CA ALA A 259 -7.88 16.81 -9.69
C ALA A 259 -9.36 16.81 -10.11
N LYS A 260 -9.65 16.53 -11.40
CA LYS A 260 -11.02 16.44 -11.91
C LYS A 260 -11.69 15.12 -11.53
N THR A 261 -10.92 14.03 -11.47
CA THR A 261 -11.46 12.69 -11.16
C THR A 261 -11.10 12.21 -9.75
N GLY A 262 -10.13 12.85 -9.10
CA GLY A 262 -9.53 12.42 -7.82
C GLY A 262 -8.68 11.16 -7.92
N TRP A 263 -8.56 10.54 -9.09
CA TRP A 263 -7.74 9.34 -9.24
C TRP A 263 -6.25 9.70 -9.29
N PRO A 264 -5.40 8.99 -8.53
CA PRO A 264 -3.96 9.08 -8.74
C PRO A 264 -3.63 8.51 -10.13
N THR A 265 -2.67 9.12 -10.81
CA THR A 265 -2.02 8.54 -12.00
C THR A 265 -0.75 7.80 -11.61
N GLU A 266 -0.11 8.24 -10.53
CA GLU A 266 1.07 7.62 -9.96
C GLU A 266 1.14 7.86 -8.45
N ILE A 267 1.60 6.86 -7.70
CA ILE A 267 1.90 6.99 -6.27
C ILE A 267 3.28 6.37 -6.02
N ARG A 268 4.15 7.11 -5.32
CA ARG A 268 5.44 6.62 -4.81
C ARG A 268 5.41 6.63 -3.30
N ILE A 269 5.75 5.49 -2.70
CA ILE A 269 5.80 5.31 -1.25
C ILE A 269 7.21 4.89 -0.87
N SER A 270 7.78 5.54 0.14
CA SER A 270 9.01 5.08 0.79
C SER A 270 8.76 4.95 2.28
N SER A 271 9.06 3.79 2.85
CA SER A 271 8.88 3.54 4.27
C SER A 271 10.09 2.87 4.90
N THR A 272 10.26 3.12 6.19
CA THR A 272 11.26 2.48 7.04
C THR A 272 10.60 2.11 8.35
N LEU A 273 10.59 0.81 8.66
CA LEU A 273 10.19 0.26 9.96
C LEU A 273 11.43 -0.28 10.65
N LYS A 274 11.57 -0.02 11.94
CA LYS A 274 12.65 -0.52 12.79
C LYS A 274 12.09 -1.01 14.11
N GLY A 275 12.76 -1.99 14.69
CA GLY A 275 12.47 -2.44 16.03
C GLY A 275 12.92 -3.88 16.23
N LYS A 276 12.11 -4.66 16.94
CA LYS A 276 12.44 -6.05 17.23
C LYS A 276 11.22 -6.95 17.23
N MET A 277 11.45 -8.21 16.88
CA MET A 277 10.56 -9.32 17.10
C MET A 277 11.13 -10.16 18.24
N THR A 278 10.35 -10.43 19.28
CA THR A 278 10.74 -11.33 20.37
C THR A 278 10.09 -12.69 20.12
N LEU A 279 10.89 -13.69 19.75
CA LEU A 279 10.43 -15.07 19.69
C LEU A 279 10.37 -15.62 21.11
N LEU A 280 9.22 -16.15 21.52
CA LEU A 280 9.01 -16.67 22.86
C LEU A 280 9.53 -18.11 22.96
N ALA A 281 10.04 -18.46 24.14
CA ALA A 281 10.46 -19.81 24.46
C ALA A 281 9.31 -20.81 24.25
N GLY A 282 9.62 -21.94 23.62
CA GLY A 282 8.65 -22.97 23.27
C GLY A 282 9.11 -23.82 22.09
N GLY A 283 8.71 -25.10 22.07
CA GLY A 283 9.11 -26.04 21.03
C GLY A 283 10.63 -26.15 20.90
N MET A 284 11.18 -25.71 19.76
CA MET A 284 12.62 -25.74 19.47
C MET A 284 13.38 -24.48 19.96
N ILE A 285 12.69 -23.50 20.56
CA ILE A 285 13.28 -22.26 21.07
C ILE A 285 13.48 -22.37 22.58
N PRO A 286 14.73 -22.52 23.08
CA PRO A 286 14.98 -22.82 24.49
C PRO A 286 14.73 -21.62 25.42
N THR A 287 14.92 -20.39 24.90
CA THR A 287 14.76 -19.14 25.64
C THR A 287 14.23 -18.07 24.72
N ASP A 288 13.55 -17.06 25.28
CA ASP A 288 13.12 -15.89 24.54
C ASP A 288 14.31 -15.29 23.77
N MET A 289 14.10 -14.98 22.50
CA MET A 289 15.13 -14.46 21.61
C MET A 289 14.62 -13.20 20.91
N ASP A 290 15.33 -12.10 21.14
CA ASP A 290 15.12 -10.87 20.40
C ASP A 290 15.80 -10.96 19.03
N VAL A 291 15.03 -10.63 17.99
CA VAL A 291 15.46 -10.51 16.60
C VAL A 291 15.29 -9.05 16.20
N PRO A 292 16.34 -8.22 16.31
CA PRO A 292 16.34 -6.87 15.78
C PRO A 292 16.04 -6.90 14.29
N MET A 293 15.22 -5.97 13.81
CA MET A 293 14.84 -5.91 12.40
C MET A 293 14.68 -4.48 11.88
N GLU A 294 15.06 -4.29 10.62
CA GLU A 294 14.86 -3.08 9.83
C GLU A 294 14.23 -3.49 8.49
N ILE A 295 13.09 -2.90 8.17
CA ILE A 295 12.38 -3.12 6.90
C ILE A 295 12.36 -1.80 6.14
N LEU A 296 12.97 -1.81 4.96
CA LEU A 296 12.96 -0.71 4.01
C LEU A 296 12.05 -1.10 2.86
N THR A 297 11.08 -0.25 2.52
CA THR A 297 10.16 -0.52 1.41
C THR A 297 10.07 0.68 0.48
N GLN A 298 10.10 0.42 -0.82
CA GLN A 298 9.79 1.36 -1.87
C GLN A 298 8.68 0.78 -2.75
N ILE A 299 7.58 1.51 -2.91
CA ILE A 299 6.44 1.09 -3.73
C ILE A 299 6.18 2.16 -4.79
N THR A 300 5.93 1.72 -6.01
CA THR A 300 5.42 2.56 -7.08
C THR A 300 4.14 1.94 -7.61
N TYR A 301 3.07 2.74 -7.64
CA TYR A 301 1.82 2.42 -8.33
C TYR A 301 1.67 3.32 -9.55
N THR A 302 1.25 2.76 -10.68
CA THR A 302 0.76 3.53 -11.83
C THR A 302 -0.66 3.11 -12.16
N ILE A 303 -1.53 4.09 -12.38
CA ILE A 303 -2.96 3.87 -12.62
C ILE A 303 -3.32 4.49 -13.95
N VAL A 304 -3.80 3.64 -14.85
CA VAL A 304 -4.18 4.05 -16.21
C VAL A 304 -5.66 3.75 -16.42
N LYS A 305 -6.43 4.78 -16.72
CA LYS A 305 -7.81 4.63 -17.18
C LYS A 305 -7.81 4.13 -18.63
N LYS A 306 -8.60 3.09 -18.92
CA LYS A 306 -8.80 2.57 -20.28
C LYS A 306 -9.93 3.29 -21.00
#